data_AF-A0A9D6I818-F1
#
_entry.id   AF-A0A9D6I818-F1
#
_cell.length_a   1.000
_cell.length_b   1.000
_cell.length_c   1.000
_cell.angle_alpha   90.00
_cell.angle_beta   90.00
_cell.angle_gamma   90.00
#
_symmetry.space_group_name_H-M   'P 1'
#
loop_
_entity.id
_entity.type
_entity.pdbx_description
1 polymer ?
#
loop_
_entity_poly.entity_id
_entity_poly.type
_entity_poly.pdbx_seq_one_letter_code
_entity_poly.pdbx_strand_id
1 'polypeptide(L)'
;DLGSDYGVRTIFAGVAKWYKPEELKNKKFIFVANLEPKKMPTFAKATAGKMGEESQGMMFAADVENKAILIPVDARIPEGSVVR
;
A
#
# COMPACT_ATOMS: atom_id res chain seq x y z
N ASP A 1 -8.19 -1.29 2.51
CA ASP A 1 -8.94 -0.99 3.73
C ASP A 1 -8.02 -1.25 4.91
N LEU A 2 -7.89 -0.29 5.82
CA LEU A 2 -7.03 -0.37 7.00
C LEU A 2 -7.86 -0.44 8.30
N GLY A 3 -9.12 -0.89 8.23
CA GLY A 3 -9.98 -1.12 9.40
C GLY A 3 -10.71 0.13 9.89
N SER A 4 -11.36 0.07 11.05
CA SER A 4 -12.22 1.15 11.58
C SER A 4 -11.49 2.47 11.81
N ASP A 5 -10.21 2.42 12.16
CA ASP A 5 -9.46 3.59 12.61
C ASP A 5 -9.03 4.47 11.44
N TYR A 6 -8.71 3.85 10.29
CA TYR A 6 -8.18 4.54 9.11
C TYR A 6 -9.09 4.40 7.88
N GLY A 7 -9.94 3.39 7.81
CA GLY A 7 -10.82 3.10 6.69
C GLY A 7 -10.07 2.86 5.37
N VAL A 8 -10.69 3.27 4.27
CA VAL A 8 -10.07 3.18 2.94
C VAL A 8 -9.08 4.34 2.74
N ARG A 9 -7.83 3.99 2.44
CA ARG A 9 -6.73 4.94 2.19
C ARG A 9 -6.09 4.69 0.83
N THR A 10 -5.62 5.76 0.21
CA THR A 10 -4.81 5.69 -1.02
C THR A 10 -3.34 5.61 -0.65
N ILE A 11 -2.67 4.54 -1.10
CA ILE A 11 -1.24 4.32 -0.86
C ILE A 11 -0.57 4.01 -2.19
N PHE A 12 0.46 4.78 -2.53
CA PHE A 12 1.27 4.54 -3.71
C PHE A 12 2.45 3.63 -3.37
N ALA A 13 2.57 2.53 -4.11
CA ALA A 13 3.60 1.52 -3.90
C ALA A 13 4.46 1.36 -5.17
N GLY A 14 5.78 1.43 -5.02
CA GLY A 14 6.75 1.27 -6.10
C GLY A 14 7.00 -0.18 -6.52
N VAL A 15 5.96 -1.02 -6.56
CA VAL A 15 6.11 -2.49 -6.72
C VAL A 15 5.74 -3.02 -8.11
N ALA A 16 5.34 -2.13 -9.01
CA ALA A 16 4.86 -2.46 -10.36
C ALA A 16 5.90 -3.22 -11.23
N LYS A 17 7.20 -3.11 -10.90
CA LYS A 17 8.27 -3.85 -11.59
C LYS A 17 8.20 -5.36 -11.32
N TRP A 18 7.64 -5.77 -10.18
CA TRP A 18 7.70 -7.16 -9.71
C TRP A 18 6.34 -7.84 -9.55
N TYR A 19 5.26 -7.07 -9.38
CA TYR A 19 3.92 -7.60 -9.15
C TYR A 19 2.92 -6.98 -10.10
N LYS A 20 2.04 -7.82 -10.64
CA LYS A 20 0.90 -7.37 -11.44
C LYS A 20 -0.26 -6.97 -10.53
N PRO A 21 -1.16 -6.06 -10.97
CA PRO A 21 -2.32 -5.66 -10.19
C PRO A 21 -3.20 -6.83 -9.73
N GLU A 22 -3.34 -7.87 -10.55
CA GLU A 22 -4.16 -9.05 -10.26
C GLU A 22 -3.60 -9.86 -9.07
N GLU A 23 -2.28 -9.83 -8.88
CA GLU A 23 -1.60 -10.54 -7.79
C GLU A 23 -1.77 -9.86 -6.43
N LEU A 24 -2.23 -8.60 -6.42
CA LEU A 24 -2.42 -7.80 -5.21
C LEU A 24 -3.89 -7.74 -4.77
N LYS A 25 -4.83 -7.95 -5.69
CA LYS A 25 -6.27 -7.93 -5.39
C LYS A 25 -6.63 -8.99 -4.35
N ASN A 26 -7.50 -8.62 -3.42
CA ASN A 26 -8.03 -9.50 -2.37
C ASN A 26 -6.95 -10.13 -1.46
N LYS A 27 -5.74 -9.56 -1.41
CA LYS A 27 -4.69 -9.96 -0.48
C LYS A 27 -4.51 -8.92 0.62
N LYS A 28 -4.08 -9.39 1.79
CA LYS A 28 -3.76 -8.56 2.95
C LYS A 28 -2.25 -8.36 3.02
N PHE A 29 -1.84 -7.13 3.28
CA PHE A 29 -0.45 -6.72 3.42
C PHE A 29 -0.30 -5.77 4.61
N ILE A 30 0.94 -5.49 4.98
CA ILE A 30 1.28 -4.58 6.07
C ILE A 30 1.47 -3.17 5.51
N PHE A 31 0.93 -2.18 6.22
CA PHE A 31 1.02 -0.78 5.85
C PHE A 31 1.36 0.08 7.05
N VAL A 32 2.16 1.12 6.81
CA VAL A 32 2.40 2.20 7.76
C VAL A 32 1.36 3.29 7.48
N ALA A 33 0.45 3.51 8.44
CA ALA A 33 -0.72 4.36 8.26
C ALA A 33 -0.64 5.72 8.99
N ASN A 34 0.38 5.92 9.84
CA ASN A 34 0.56 7.12 10.66
C ASN A 34 1.51 8.16 10.02
N LEU A 35 1.81 8.04 8.73
CA LEU A 35 2.65 8.99 8.01
C LEU A 35 1.83 10.19 7.53
N GLU A 36 2.43 11.37 7.54
CA GLU A 36 1.84 12.54 6.88
C GLU A 36 1.68 12.27 5.37
N PRO A 37 0.55 12.65 4.77
CA PRO A 37 0.33 12.49 3.34
C PRO A 37 1.43 13.14 2.51
N LYS A 38 1.97 12.40 1.54
CA LYS A 38 3.06 12.89 0.68
C LYS A 38 2.63 12.95 -0.77
N LYS A 39 2.75 14.13 -1.38
CA LYS A 39 2.58 14.31 -2.83
C LYS A 39 3.61 13.51 -3.60
N MET A 40 3.15 12.70 -4.54
CA MET A 40 4.02 11.91 -5.42
C MET A 40 3.75 12.25 -6.89
N PRO A 41 4.44 13.27 -7.45
CA PRO A 41 4.19 13.74 -8.81
C PRO A 41 4.48 12.68 -9.88
N THR A 42 5.29 11.66 -9.57
CA THR A 42 5.54 10.50 -10.44
C THR A 42 4.31 9.62 -10.63
N PHE A 43 3.42 9.52 -9.63
CA PHE A 43 2.17 8.75 -9.70
C PHE A 43 1.02 9.56 -10.30
N ALA A 44 1.06 10.90 -10.19
CA ALA A 44 0.03 11.80 -10.70
C ALA A 44 -0.22 11.68 -12.22
N LYS A 45 0.79 11.26 -13.01
CA LYS A 45 0.61 11.03 -14.45
C LYS A 45 -0.14 9.74 -14.78
N ALA A 46 -0.12 8.74 -13.89
CA ALA A 46 -0.79 7.45 -14.12
C ALA A 46 -2.30 7.50 -13.76
N THR A 47 -2.73 8.51 -13.02
CA THR A 47 -4.10 8.65 -12.50
C THR A 47 -4.82 9.90 -13.00
N ALA A 48 -4.56 10.30 -14.26
CA ALA A 48 -5.25 11.41 -14.91
C ALA A 48 -6.78 11.29 -14.75
N GLY A 49 -7.33 12.05 -13.79
CA GLY A 49 -8.77 12.16 -13.52
C GLY A 49 -9.33 11.39 -12.33
N LYS A 50 -8.54 10.61 -11.56
CA LYS A 50 -9.07 9.90 -10.37
C LYS A 50 -8.11 9.92 -9.18
N MET A 51 -8.54 10.64 -8.14
CA MET A 51 -8.21 10.42 -6.73
C MET A 51 -6.74 10.66 -6.31
N GLY A 52 -6.54 11.81 -5.66
CA GLY A 52 -5.44 12.13 -4.73
C GLY A 52 -4.03 12.09 -5.31
N GLU A 53 -3.37 13.24 -5.41
CA GLU A 53 -1.94 13.33 -5.77
C GLU A 53 -0.99 12.86 -4.63
N GLU A 54 -1.56 12.28 -3.56
CA GLU A 54 -0.92 12.06 -2.28
C GLU A 54 -1.04 10.62 -1.80
N SER A 55 0.07 10.05 -1.36
CA SER A 55 0.09 8.77 -0.64
C SER A 55 -0.17 9.03 0.84
N GLN A 56 -1.20 8.38 1.40
CA GLN A 56 -1.62 8.50 2.80
C GLN A 56 -1.02 7.42 3.71
N GLY A 57 0.17 6.96 3.36
CA GLY A 57 0.85 5.86 4.02
C GLY A 57 1.90 5.22 3.14
N MET A 58 2.41 4.09 3.60
CA MET A 58 3.46 3.32 2.93
C MET A 58 3.17 1.83 3.03
N MET A 59 3.31 1.11 1.92
CA MET A 59 3.28 -0.35 1.92
C MET A 59 4.61 -0.89 2.47
N PHE A 60 4.54 -1.78 3.45
CA PHE A 60 5.71 -2.40 4.05
C PHE A 60 6.16 -3.61 3.24
N ALA A 61 7.45 -3.70 2.95
CA ALA A 61 8.07 -4.76 2.16
C ALA A 61 9.50 -5.00 2.65
N ALA A 62 10.00 -6.22 2.46
CA ALA A 62 11.42 -6.50 2.63
C ALA A 62 12.17 -6.11 1.35
N ASP A 63 13.31 -5.44 1.48
CA ASP A 63 14.23 -5.22 0.36
C ASP A 63 15.24 -6.37 0.29
N VAL A 64 15.19 -7.13 -0.80
CA VAL A 64 16.11 -8.24 -1.06
C VAL A 64 16.70 -8.01 -2.44
N GLU A 65 17.99 -7.73 -2.54
CA GLU A 65 18.70 -7.51 -3.81
C GLU A 65 18.05 -6.45 -4.73
N ASN A 66 17.58 -5.33 -4.15
CA ASN A 66 16.83 -4.26 -4.86
C ASN A 66 15.47 -4.71 -5.40
N LYS A 67 14.91 -5.80 -4.86
CA LYS A 67 13.55 -6.25 -5.12
C LYS A 67 12.72 -6.09 -3.86
N ALA A 68 11.64 -5.34 -3.97
CA ALA A 68 10.64 -5.28 -2.91
C ALA A 68 9.90 -6.62 -2.84
N ILE A 69 10.01 -7.31 -1.72
CA ILE A 69 9.29 -8.55 -1.41
C ILE A 69 8.15 -8.21 -0.47
N LEU A 70 6.92 -8.38 -0.98
CA LEU A 70 5.71 -8.15 -0.18
C LEU A 70 5.53 -9.28 0.84
N ILE A 71 5.13 -8.90 2.06
CA ILE A 71 4.86 -9.82 3.16
C ILE A 71 3.34 -10.01 3.24
N PRO A 72 2.78 -11.12 2.69
CA PRO A 72 1.36 -11.38 2.79
C PRO A 72 0.97 -11.71 4.24
N VAL A 73 -0.21 -11.27 4.62
CA VAL A 73 -0.79 -11.50 5.95
C VAL A 73 -1.84 -12.59 5.84
N ASP A 74 -1.94 -13.44 6.87
CA ASP A 74 -2.96 -14.48 6.96
C ASP A 74 -4.37 -13.89 6.85
N ALA A 75 -5.23 -14.51 6.04
CA ALA A 75 -6.59 -14.01 5.77
C ALA A 75 -7.46 -13.89 7.04
N ARG A 76 -7.16 -14.69 8.08
CA ARG A 76 -7.87 -14.68 9.37
C ARG A 76 -7.59 -13.42 10.19
N ILE A 77 -6.53 -12.69 9.90
CA ILE A 77 -6.18 -11.45 10.61
C ILE A 77 -7.13 -10.34 10.13
N PRO A 78 -7.92 -9.71 11.02
CA PRO A 78 -8.81 -8.60 10.64
C PRO A 78 -8.06 -7.40 10.07
N GLU A 79 -8.69 -6.69 9.14
CA GLU A 79 -8.23 -5.41 8.61
C GLU A 79 -8.05 -4.39 9.75
N GLY A 80 -6.95 -3.65 9.72
CA GLY A 80 -6.62 -2.69 10.79
C GLY A 80 -5.99 -3.30 12.05
N SER A 81 -5.74 -4.61 12.07
CA SER A 81 -4.96 -5.22 13.16
C SER A 81 -3.59 -4.55 13.32
N VAL A 82 -3.27 -4.09 14.52
CA VAL A 82 -2.01 -3.41 14.83
C VAL A 82 -0.86 -4.41 14.80
N VAL A 83 0.12 -4.14 13.94
CA VAL A 83 1.40 -4.87 13.90
C VAL A 83 2.30 -4.34 15.02
N ARG A 84 2.93 -5.23 15.79
CA ARG A 84 3.78 -4.93 16.95
C ARG A 84 5.14 -5.59 16.81
#